data_AF-A0A5C7N3H2-F1
#
_entry.id   AF-A0A5C7N3H2-F1
#
_cell.length_a   1.000
_cell.length_b   1.000
_cell.length_c   1.000
_cell.angle_alpha   90.00
_cell.angle_beta   90.00
_cell.angle_gamma   90.00
#
_symmetry.space_group_name_H-M   'P 1'
#
loop_
_entity.id
_entity.type
_entity.pdbx_description
1 polymer ?
#
loop_
_entity_poly.entity_id
_entity_poly.type
_entity_poly.pdbx_seq_one_letter_code
_entity_poly.pdbx_strand_id
1 'polypeptide(L)'
;MEELGIDIDILENDISGKYPKVLDILLRDHTTKQNIFWATDNYQDLGADYGRSSHITTSSITGENGNIIMSRVKKNKELLQSRVREMAEVFTPSWICNAQNNLIDNAWFEMENVFNTEVLSHDGTRTWEVNHNKINFPSGKTWQHYVRETRLEMACGEAPYITSRYDTTTGEFIQVDNRIGLLDRKLRVINENVEDSGEWLKAAQIAYKNIYAFE
;
A
#
# COMPACT_ATOMS: atom_id res chain seq x y z
N MET A 1 -18.56 -6.34 -23.92
CA MET A 1 -17.25 -5.79 -23.52
C MET A 1 -17.00 -6.35 -22.14
N GLU A 2 -16.16 -7.37 -22.06
CA GLU A 2 -15.68 -7.88 -20.79
C GLU A 2 -14.73 -6.81 -20.26
N GLU A 3 -15.09 -6.13 -19.16
CA GLU A 3 -14.13 -5.33 -18.42
C GLU A 3 -13.02 -6.30 -18.03
N LEU A 4 -11.83 -6.11 -18.62
CA LEU A 4 -10.61 -6.71 -18.10
C LEU A 4 -10.41 -6.08 -16.72
N GLY A 5 -11.05 -6.66 -15.71
CA GLY A 5 -10.89 -6.28 -14.31
C GLY A 5 -9.41 -6.32 -14.01
N ILE A 6 -8.85 -5.18 -13.63
CA ILE A 6 -7.46 -5.13 -13.18
C ILE A 6 -7.40 -5.94 -11.91
N ASP A 7 -6.82 -7.14 -11.99
CA ASP A 7 -6.60 -7.97 -10.83
C ASP A 7 -5.60 -7.28 -9.89
N ILE A 8 -5.94 -7.17 -8.62
CA ILE A 8 -5.10 -6.59 -7.56
C ILE A 8 -3.94 -7.50 -7.17
N ASP A 9 -4.04 -8.78 -7.50
CA ASP A 9 -3.09 -9.79 -7.06
C ASP A 9 -1.87 -9.81 -7.96
N ILE A 10 -0.71 -9.89 -7.33
CA ILE A 10 0.57 -9.86 -8.01
C ILE A 10 1.04 -11.30 -8.11
N LEU A 11 1.02 -11.86 -9.31
CA LEU A 11 1.37 -13.26 -9.51
C LEU A 11 2.89 -13.44 -9.49
N GLU A 12 3.41 -14.20 -8.52
CA GLU A 12 4.84 -14.45 -8.38
C GLU A 12 5.43 -15.18 -9.60
N ASN A 13 4.63 -16.05 -10.23
CA ASN A 13 5.01 -16.74 -11.47
C ASN A 13 5.28 -15.75 -12.61
N ASP A 14 4.49 -14.69 -12.71
CA ASP A 14 4.67 -13.63 -13.69
C ASP A 14 5.94 -12.83 -13.41
N ILE A 15 6.21 -12.50 -12.14
CA ILE A 15 7.44 -11.82 -11.73
C ILE A 15 8.65 -12.68 -12.05
N SER A 16 8.62 -13.95 -11.68
CA SER A 16 9.72 -14.89 -11.91
C SER A 16 10.04 -15.05 -13.40
N GLY A 17 9.00 -15.15 -14.25
CA GLY A 17 9.16 -15.25 -15.69
C GLY A 17 9.68 -13.97 -16.35
N LYS A 18 9.19 -12.79 -15.94
CA LYS A 18 9.56 -11.51 -16.55
C LYS A 18 10.86 -10.93 -15.99
N TYR A 19 11.10 -11.12 -14.70
CA TYR A 19 12.16 -10.47 -13.93
C TYR A 19 12.81 -11.45 -12.92
N PRO A 20 13.65 -12.38 -13.39
CA PRO A 20 14.10 -13.55 -12.61
C PRO A 20 14.88 -13.23 -11.33
N LYS A 21 15.38 -12.00 -11.15
CA LYS A 21 16.13 -11.58 -9.95
C LYS A 21 15.29 -10.79 -8.94
N VAL A 22 14.06 -10.41 -9.30
CA VAL A 22 13.26 -9.50 -8.45
C VAL A 22 12.83 -10.20 -7.16
N LEU A 23 12.41 -11.47 -7.23
CA LEU A 23 12.03 -12.21 -6.02
C LEU A 23 13.22 -12.39 -5.06
N ASP A 24 14.41 -12.66 -5.58
CA ASP A 24 15.62 -12.77 -4.75
C ASP A 24 15.95 -11.45 -4.02
N ILE A 25 15.65 -10.32 -4.65
CA ILE A 25 15.83 -8.99 -4.04
C ILE A 25 14.74 -8.73 -2.99
N LEU A 26 13.47 -8.99 -3.32
CA LEU A 26 12.32 -8.72 -2.45
C LEU A 26 12.29 -9.61 -1.22
N LEU A 27 12.72 -10.87 -1.35
CA LEU A 27 12.78 -11.81 -0.23
C LEU A 27 13.95 -11.54 0.70
N ARG A 28 14.91 -10.69 0.34
CA ARG A 28 16.14 -10.49 1.11
C ARG A 28 15.90 -9.65 2.36
N ASP A 29 16.14 -10.23 3.54
CA ASP A 29 16.31 -9.45 4.76
C ASP A 29 17.71 -8.82 4.78
N HIS A 30 17.75 -7.48 4.79
CA HIS A 30 18.98 -6.72 4.82
C HIS A 30 19.68 -6.72 6.18
N THR A 31 19.00 -7.11 7.26
CA THR A 31 19.56 -7.23 8.61
C THR A 31 20.33 -8.54 8.76
N THR A 32 19.64 -9.67 8.59
CA THR A 32 20.24 -11.00 8.79
C THR A 32 21.05 -11.49 7.60
N LYS A 33 20.89 -10.87 6.42
CA LYS A 33 21.47 -11.39 5.18
C LYS A 33 20.99 -12.83 4.92
N GLN A 34 19.75 -13.13 5.27
CA GLN A 34 18.99 -14.32 4.85
C GLN A 34 17.71 -13.87 4.13
N ASN A 35 16.88 -14.80 3.68
CA ASN A 35 15.55 -14.43 3.21
C ASN A 35 14.65 -14.09 4.41
N ILE A 36 13.57 -13.35 4.19
CA ILE A 36 12.47 -13.26 5.16
C ILE A 36 11.86 -14.65 5.39
N PHE A 37 11.20 -14.85 6.53
CA PHE A 37 10.63 -16.13 6.93
C PHE A 37 9.11 -16.01 7.12
N TRP A 38 8.39 -17.14 7.13
CA TRP A 38 6.92 -17.15 7.11
C TRP A 38 6.27 -16.45 8.30
N ALA A 39 6.88 -16.54 9.48
CA ALA A 39 6.41 -15.95 10.74
C ALA A 39 4.98 -16.37 11.17
N THR A 40 4.43 -17.42 10.55
CA THR A 40 3.09 -17.95 10.81
C THR A 40 3.09 -19.46 10.58
N ASP A 41 2.22 -20.18 11.30
CA ASP A 41 2.03 -21.63 11.15
C ASP A 41 0.97 -21.97 10.08
N ASN A 42 0.35 -20.95 9.46
CA ASN A 42 -0.75 -21.10 8.50
C ASN A 42 -0.43 -21.94 7.25
N TYR A 43 0.86 -22.14 6.97
CA TYR A 43 1.32 -22.84 5.77
C TYR A 43 1.99 -24.19 6.12
N GLN A 44 2.04 -24.57 7.39
CA GLN A 44 2.79 -25.73 7.86
C GLN A 44 2.37 -27.05 7.19
N ASP A 45 1.10 -27.18 6.81
CA ASP A 45 0.56 -28.35 6.12
C ASP A 45 1.17 -28.57 4.71
N LEU A 46 1.82 -27.55 4.13
CA LEU A 46 2.51 -27.65 2.84
C LEU A 46 3.89 -28.30 2.93
N GLY A 47 4.40 -28.53 4.16
CA GLY A 47 5.64 -29.26 4.40
C GLY A 47 6.65 -28.49 5.26
N ALA A 48 7.82 -29.10 5.47
CA ALA A 48 8.85 -28.60 6.40
C ALA A 48 9.38 -27.20 6.04
N ASP A 49 9.37 -26.83 4.77
CA ASP A 49 9.84 -25.53 4.28
C ASP A 49 8.84 -24.37 4.55
N TYR A 50 7.66 -24.68 5.09
CA TYR A 50 6.57 -23.74 5.35
C TYR A 50 6.27 -23.54 6.84
N GLY A 51 7.15 -24.04 7.72
CA GLY A 51 7.06 -23.79 9.15
C GLY A 51 7.25 -22.32 9.51
N ARG A 52 6.77 -21.90 10.69
CA ARG A 52 6.84 -20.51 11.18
C ARG A 52 8.21 -19.86 11.08
N SER A 53 9.28 -20.61 11.32
CA SER A 53 10.66 -20.10 11.28
C SER A 53 11.39 -20.46 9.98
N SER A 54 10.73 -21.10 9.02
CA SER A 54 11.31 -21.46 7.73
C SER A 54 11.40 -20.23 6.82
N HIS A 55 12.52 -20.10 6.12
CA HIS A 55 12.76 -18.99 5.19
C HIS A 55 11.96 -19.16 3.90
N ILE A 56 11.37 -18.07 3.41
CA ILE A 56 10.65 -18.05 2.13
C ILE A 56 11.68 -18.13 1.00
N THR A 57 11.54 -19.12 0.13
CA THR A 57 12.36 -19.30 -1.06
C THR A 57 11.54 -18.98 -2.31
N THR A 58 12.20 -18.59 -3.40
CA THR A 58 11.53 -18.36 -4.69
C THR A 58 10.69 -19.58 -5.11
N SER A 59 11.21 -20.80 -4.94
CA SER A 59 10.47 -22.05 -5.23
C SER A 59 9.27 -22.29 -4.31
N SER A 60 9.29 -21.78 -3.08
CA SER A 60 8.17 -21.94 -2.14
C SER A 60 6.95 -21.08 -2.49
N ILE A 61 7.10 -20.10 -3.38
CA ILE A 61 6.06 -19.14 -3.78
C ILE A 61 5.90 -19.05 -5.31
N THR A 62 6.45 -20.00 -6.07
CA THR A 62 6.32 -20.06 -7.54
C THR A 62 5.99 -21.49 -8.00
N GLY A 63 5.77 -21.68 -9.30
CA GLY A 63 5.30 -22.95 -9.85
C GLY A 63 3.88 -23.25 -9.36
N GLU A 64 3.68 -24.47 -8.84
CA GLU A 64 2.43 -24.92 -8.25
C GLU A 64 2.03 -24.10 -7.01
N ASN A 65 3.01 -23.47 -6.36
CA ASN A 65 2.86 -22.66 -5.16
C ASN A 65 2.63 -21.16 -5.44
N GLY A 66 2.45 -20.78 -6.72
CA GLY A 66 2.37 -19.38 -7.16
C GLY A 66 1.13 -18.59 -6.74
N ASN A 67 0.23 -19.18 -5.93
CA ASN A 67 -0.97 -18.51 -5.40
C ASN A 67 -1.04 -18.54 -3.87
N ILE A 68 0.06 -18.89 -3.19
CA ILE A 68 0.11 -19.01 -1.72
C ILE A 68 0.10 -17.64 -1.04
N ILE A 69 0.83 -16.69 -1.62
CA ILE A 69 0.86 -15.29 -1.19
C ILE A 69 -0.20 -14.57 -2.01
N MET A 70 -1.12 -13.91 -1.32
CA MET A 70 -2.17 -13.11 -1.94
C MET A 70 -2.71 -12.10 -0.93
N SER A 71 -3.32 -11.02 -1.45
CA SER A 71 -3.98 -9.99 -0.66
C SER A 71 -5.00 -10.59 0.32
N ARG A 72 -5.11 -10.05 1.53
CA ARG A 72 -5.97 -10.64 2.57
C ARG A 72 -7.43 -10.72 2.15
N VAL A 73 -7.93 -9.72 1.42
CA VAL A 73 -9.30 -9.68 0.88
C VAL A 73 -9.62 -10.85 -0.06
N LYS A 74 -8.61 -11.47 -0.68
CA LYS A 74 -8.76 -12.66 -1.53
C LYS A 74 -8.71 -13.99 -0.77
N LYS A 75 -8.30 -14.00 0.50
CA LYS A 75 -8.22 -15.22 1.30
C LYS A 75 -9.60 -15.80 1.61
N ASN A 76 -9.63 -17.09 1.94
CA ASN A 76 -10.86 -17.81 2.27
C ASN A 76 -11.63 -17.09 3.41
N LYS A 77 -12.95 -16.95 3.23
CA LYS A 77 -13.86 -16.27 4.18
C LYS A 77 -13.82 -16.85 5.59
N GLU A 78 -13.64 -18.16 5.74
CA GLU A 78 -13.55 -18.82 7.07
C GLU A 78 -12.28 -18.40 7.81
N LEU A 79 -11.15 -18.33 7.08
CA LEU A 79 -9.88 -17.87 7.62
C LEU A 79 -9.91 -16.37 7.98
N LEU A 80 -10.61 -15.57 7.18
CA LEU A 80 -10.83 -14.15 7.50
C LEU A 80 -11.67 -13.99 8.78
N GLN A 81 -12.75 -14.77 8.92
CA GLN A 81 -13.60 -14.72 10.11
C GLN A 81 -12.88 -15.16 11.38
N SER A 82 -12.01 -16.19 11.32
CA SER A 82 -11.22 -16.59 12.49
C SER A 82 -10.23 -15.50 12.88
N ARG A 83 -9.52 -14.89 11.92
CA ARG A 83 -8.55 -13.83 12.20
C ARG A 83 -9.16 -12.54 12.76
N VAL A 84 -10.34 -12.13 12.28
CA VAL A 84 -11.07 -11.00 12.88
C VAL A 84 -11.31 -11.24 14.38
N ARG A 85 -11.64 -12.48 14.75
CA ARG A 85 -11.92 -12.85 16.15
C ARG A 85 -10.68 -13.05 17.00
N GLU A 86 -9.67 -13.73 16.46
CA GLU A 86 -8.48 -14.18 17.20
C GLU A 86 -7.36 -13.14 17.20
N MET A 87 -7.21 -12.37 16.12
CA MET A 87 -6.12 -11.43 15.91
C MET A 87 -6.56 -9.97 15.86
N ALA A 88 -7.87 -9.70 16.05
CA ALA A 88 -8.47 -8.37 15.89
C ALA A 88 -8.14 -7.72 14.54
N GLU A 89 -8.02 -8.54 13.47
CA GLU A 89 -7.74 -8.05 12.13
C GLU A 89 -8.96 -7.30 11.58
N VAL A 90 -8.84 -5.99 11.37
CA VAL A 90 -9.90 -5.12 10.86
C VAL A 90 -9.40 -4.42 9.60
N PHE A 91 -10.21 -4.45 8.55
CA PHE A 91 -9.93 -3.74 7.30
C PHE A 91 -10.62 -2.38 7.30
N THR A 92 -9.85 -1.32 7.06
CA THR A 92 -10.37 0.04 6.98
C THR A 92 -10.73 0.39 5.53
N PRO A 93 -12.00 0.73 5.24
CA PRO A 93 -12.41 1.20 3.92
C PRO A 93 -11.61 2.43 3.47
N SER A 94 -11.30 2.52 2.18
CA SER A 94 -10.46 3.59 1.62
C SER A 94 -11.05 4.97 1.84
N TRP A 95 -12.38 5.11 1.85
CA TRP A 95 -13.03 6.39 2.11
C TRP A 95 -12.78 6.88 3.55
N ILE A 96 -12.66 5.97 4.52
CA ILE A 96 -12.31 6.32 5.91
C ILE A 96 -10.84 6.75 5.97
N CYS A 97 -9.95 5.97 5.34
CA CYS A 97 -8.53 6.31 5.24
C CYS A 97 -8.34 7.68 4.60
N ASN A 98 -9.09 7.96 3.52
CA ASN A 98 -9.06 9.24 2.83
C ASN A 98 -9.49 10.40 3.74
N ALA A 99 -10.63 10.26 4.43
CA ALA A 99 -11.14 11.29 5.32
C ALA A 99 -10.14 11.62 6.45
N GLN A 100 -9.53 10.59 7.03
CA GLN A 100 -8.53 10.78 8.08
C GLN A 100 -7.21 11.38 7.54
N ASN A 101 -6.75 10.96 6.37
CA ASN A 101 -5.60 11.58 5.71
C ASN A 101 -5.88 13.06 5.37
N ASN A 102 -7.11 13.40 4.98
CA ASN A 102 -7.53 14.78 4.75
C ASN A 102 -7.42 15.62 6.03
N LEU A 103 -7.85 15.12 7.19
CA LEU A 103 -7.69 15.85 8.46
C LEU A 103 -6.21 16.21 8.75
N ILE A 104 -5.31 15.26 8.48
CA ILE A 104 -3.87 15.43 8.68
C ILE A 104 -3.31 16.48 7.71
N ASP A 105 -3.72 16.43 6.44
CA ASP A 105 -3.27 17.39 5.43
C ASP A 105 -3.89 18.77 5.63
N ASN A 106 -5.15 18.87 6.05
CA ASN A 106 -5.81 20.13 6.36
C ASN A 106 -5.05 20.88 7.47
N ALA A 107 -4.61 20.16 8.51
CA ALA A 107 -3.78 20.73 9.56
C ALA A 107 -2.40 21.19 9.06
N TRP A 108 -1.80 20.48 8.10
CA TRP A 108 -0.49 20.83 7.55
C TRP A 108 -0.55 21.99 6.55
N PHE A 109 -1.54 21.98 5.66
CA PHE A 109 -1.75 22.97 4.59
C PHE A 109 -2.60 24.17 5.02
N GLU A 110 -3.19 24.14 6.21
CA GLU A 110 -4.08 25.20 6.71
C GLU A 110 -5.25 25.48 5.73
N MET A 111 -5.64 24.45 4.96
CA MET A 111 -6.60 24.52 3.86
C MET A 111 -7.24 23.14 3.67
N GLU A 112 -8.54 23.11 3.40
CA GLU A 112 -9.27 21.87 3.10
C GLU A 112 -9.15 21.47 1.63
N ASN A 113 -9.37 20.18 1.36
CA ASN A 113 -9.52 19.62 0.01
C ASN A 113 -8.31 19.80 -0.90
N VAL A 114 -7.10 19.82 -0.32
CA VAL A 114 -5.84 19.98 -1.07
C VAL A 114 -5.65 18.87 -2.11
N PHE A 115 -5.93 17.62 -1.72
CA PHE A 115 -5.74 16.47 -2.59
C PHE A 115 -7.04 15.99 -3.25
N ASN A 116 -8.14 15.99 -2.52
CA ASN A 116 -9.46 15.55 -2.97
C ASN A 116 -10.54 16.08 -2.02
N THR A 117 -11.80 15.93 -2.44
CA THR A 117 -12.99 16.24 -1.64
C THR A 117 -13.79 14.95 -1.41
N GLU A 118 -14.24 14.71 -0.18
CA GLU A 118 -15.12 13.58 0.14
C GLU A 118 -16.52 13.78 -0.46
N VAL A 119 -17.08 12.73 -1.06
CA VAL A 119 -18.38 12.75 -1.74
C VAL A 119 -19.29 11.68 -1.17
N LEU A 120 -20.54 12.04 -0.88
CA LEU A 120 -21.62 11.12 -0.53
C LEU A 120 -22.63 11.06 -1.67
N SER A 121 -22.70 9.91 -2.33
CA SER A 121 -23.67 9.64 -3.39
C SER A 121 -25.08 9.47 -2.84
N HIS A 122 -26.08 9.63 -3.71
CA HIS A 122 -27.51 9.53 -3.36
C HIS A 122 -27.91 8.15 -2.79
N ASP A 123 -27.18 7.10 -3.18
CA ASP A 123 -27.35 5.73 -2.71
C ASP A 123 -26.65 5.45 -1.36
N GLY A 124 -25.99 6.46 -0.77
CA GLY A 124 -25.23 6.34 0.47
C GLY A 124 -23.78 5.90 0.30
N THR A 125 -23.33 5.67 -0.93
CA THR A 125 -21.94 5.29 -1.23
C THR A 125 -21.00 6.47 -0.97
N ARG A 126 -19.90 6.23 -0.25
CA ARG A 126 -18.87 7.24 0.04
C ARG A 126 -17.69 7.09 -0.90
N THR A 127 -17.33 8.17 -1.57
CA THR A 127 -16.23 8.25 -2.53
C THR A 127 -15.47 9.57 -2.34
N TRP A 128 -14.57 9.90 -3.25
CA TRP A 128 -13.90 11.20 -3.29
C TRP A 128 -13.66 11.65 -4.72
N GLU A 129 -13.60 12.98 -4.91
CA GLU A 129 -13.25 13.61 -6.18
C GLU A 129 -11.85 14.22 -6.07
N VAL A 130 -10.95 13.81 -6.97
CA VAL A 130 -9.56 14.27 -6.97
C VAL A 130 -9.49 15.76 -7.33
N ASN A 131 -8.78 16.54 -6.52
CA ASN A 131 -8.50 17.93 -6.86
C ASN A 131 -7.31 17.97 -7.81
N HIS A 132 -7.54 18.26 -9.09
CA HIS A 132 -6.47 18.31 -10.11
C HIS A 132 -5.72 19.66 -10.17
N ASN A 133 -6.08 20.64 -9.36
CA ASN A 133 -5.37 21.91 -9.32
C ASN A 133 -3.97 21.74 -8.71
N LYS A 134 -3.02 22.56 -9.16
CA LYS A 134 -1.67 22.59 -8.60
C LYS A 134 -1.73 22.94 -7.10
N ILE A 135 -1.00 22.18 -6.29
CA ILE A 135 -0.96 22.33 -4.84
C ILE A 135 -0.19 23.61 -4.48
N ASN A 136 -0.83 24.47 -3.70
CA ASN A 136 -0.22 25.65 -3.11
C ASN A 136 0.21 25.36 -1.67
N PHE A 137 1.29 26.00 -1.23
CA PHE A 137 1.87 25.79 0.10
C PHE A 137 1.66 27.03 0.99
N PRO A 138 1.40 26.85 2.29
CA PRO A 138 1.27 27.98 3.22
C PRO A 138 2.54 28.83 3.31
N SER A 139 2.38 30.06 3.80
CA SER A 139 3.52 30.95 4.03
C SER A 139 4.56 30.28 4.95
N GLY A 140 5.82 30.29 4.52
CA GLY A 140 6.93 29.67 5.27
C GLY A 140 7.06 28.15 5.11
N LYS A 141 6.16 27.48 4.36
CA LYS A 141 6.27 26.06 4.02
C LYS A 141 6.57 25.88 2.52
N THR A 142 7.16 24.74 2.17
CA THR A 142 7.49 24.38 0.77
C THR A 142 7.13 22.92 0.52
N TRP A 143 7.11 22.51 -0.76
CA TRP A 143 6.86 21.12 -1.13
C TRP A 143 7.87 20.16 -0.50
N GLN A 144 9.14 20.56 -0.36
CA GLN A 144 10.16 19.72 0.27
C GLN A 144 9.90 19.51 1.76
N HIS A 145 9.30 20.49 2.45
CA HIS A 145 8.89 20.32 3.84
C HIS A 145 7.81 19.24 3.94
N TYR A 146 6.80 19.26 3.04
CA TYR A 146 5.76 18.23 3.02
C TYR A 146 6.33 16.83 2.74
N VAL A 147 7.23 16.72 1.75
CA VAL A 147 7.86 15.44 1.38
C VAL A 147 8.67 14.87 2.56
N ARG A 148 9.32 15.72 3.35
CA ARG A 148 10.11 15.33 4.54
C ARG A 148 9.28 15.13 5.82
N GLU A 149 7.99 15.43 5.80
CA GLU A 149 7.13 15.20 6.96
C GLU A 149 7.04 13.70 7.26
N THR A 150 7.47 13.27 8.45
CA THR A 150 7.45 11.84 8.79
C THR A 150 6.04 11.42 9.17
N ARG A 151 5.52 10.38 8.50
CA ARG A 151 4.24 9.74 8.85
C ARG A 151 4.46 8.28 9.20
N LEU A 152 3.76 7.82 10.23
CA LEU A 152 3.79 6.44 10.69
C LEU A 152 2.35 5.93 10.86
N GLU A 153 2.02 4.84 10.19
CA GLU A 153 0.84 4.03 10.48
C GLU A 153 1.23 2.91 11.46
N MET A 154 0.60 2.89 12.63
CA MET A 154 0.80 1.85 13.65
C MET A 154 -0.30 0.79 13.55
N ALA A 155 0.05 -0.49 13.78
CA ALA A 155 -0.83 -1.64 13.58
C ALA A 155 -1.40 -1.65 12.15
N CYS A 156 -0.51 -1.54 11.17
CA CYS A 156 -0.87 -1.12 9.82
C CYS A 156 -1.56 -2.21 8.99
N GLY A 157 -1.43 -3.48 9.31
CA GLY A 157 -1.97 -4.59 8.53
C GLY A 157 -1.42 -4.60 7.09
N GLU A 158 -2.15 -4.00 6.15
CA GLU A 158 -1.75 -3.80 4.74
C GLU A 158 -1.29 -2.37 4.43
N ALA A 159 -1.24 -1.51 5.44
CA ALA A 159 -0.89 -0.09 5.39
C ALA A 159 -1.76 0.78 4.46
N PRO A 160 -3.11 0.69 4.54
CA PRO A 160 -4.00 1.43 3.64
C PRO A 160 -3.93 2.95 3.77
N TYR A 161 -3.44 3.50 4.90
CA TYR A 161 -3.22 4.94 5.04
C TYR A 161 -1.94 5.40 4.33
N ILE A 162 -0.96 4.51 4.22
CA ILE A 162 0.32 4.79 3.57
C ILE A 162 0.23 4.65 2.05
N THR A 163 -0.30 3.52 1.54
CA THR A 163 -0.51 3.26 0.11
C THR A 163 -1.87 2.65 -0.14
N SER A 164 -2.67 3.24 -1.03
CA SER A 164 -4.03 2.77 -1.31
C SER A 164 -4.13 2.18 -2.72
N ARG A 165 -3.55 1.01 -2.94
CA ARG A 165 -3.54 0.34 -4.27
C ARG A 165 -4.90 -0.25 -4.64
N TYR A 166 -5.65 -0.65 -3.63
CA TYR A 166 -7.00 -1.19 -3.72
C TYR A 166 -7.73 -0.90 -2.40
N ASP A 167 -9.05 -1.02 -2.40
CA ASP A 167 -9.82 -0.96 -1.17
C ASP A 167 -9.71 -2.27 -0.39
N THR A 168 -9.20 -2.19 0.84
CA THR A 168 -8.92 -3.39 1.64
C THR A 168 -10.17 -4.18 2.06
N THR A 169 -11.36 -3.58 1.93
CA THR A 169 -12.64 -4.21 2.26
C THR A 169 -13.35 -4.84 1.07
N THR A 170 -13.19 -4.27 -0.14
CA THR A 170 -13.84 -4.77 -1.36
C THR A 170 -12.88 -5.49 -2.31
N GLY A 171 -11.59 -5.19 -2.23
CA GLY A 171 -10.57 -5.64 -3.17
C GLY A 171 -10.61 -4.88 -4.50
N GLU A 172 -11.39 -3.80 -4.61
CA GLU A 172 -11.46 -3.00 -5.83
C GLU A 172 -10.18 -2.20 -6.03
N PHE A 173 -9.59 -2.32 -7.22
CA PHE A 173 -8.37 -1.60 -7.59
C PHE A 173 -8.59 -0.08 -7.63
N ILE A 174 -7.62 0.68 -7.11
CA ILE A 174 -7.62 2.14 -7.15
C ILE A 174 -6.55 2.62 -8.13
N GLN A 175 -7.01 3.27 -9.21
CA GLN A 175 -6.14 3.93 -10.19
C GLN A 175 -5.20 4.92 -9.52
N VAL A 176 -3.97 5.03 -10.03
CA VAL A 176 -2.89 5.84 -9.43
C VAL A 176 -3.36 7.27 -9.13
N ASP A 177 -4.05 7.91 -10.07
CA ASP A 177 -4.54 9.28 -9.93
C ASP A 177 -5.61 9.45 -8.84
N ASN A 178 -6.30 8.35 -8.47
CA ASN A 178 -7.34 8.33 -7.46
C ASN A 178 -6.84 7.87 -6.09
N ARG A 179 -5.55 7.53 -5.94
CA ARG A 179 -5.01 7.03 -4.67
C ARG A 179 -4.96 8.11 -3.59
N ILE A 180 -5.18 7.69 -2.36
CA ILE A 180 -5.33 8.54 -1.18
C ILE A 180 -4.22 8.36 -0.15
N GLY A 181 -3.34 7.39 -0.34
CA GLY A 181 -2.27 7.08 0.60
C GLY A 181 -1.31 8.26 0.81
N LEU A 182 -0.76 8.39 2.01
CA LEU A 182 0.17 9.49 2.34
C LEU A 182 1.44 9.46 1.46
N LEU A 183 1.89 8.26 1.04
CA LEU A 183 2.98 8.16 0.06
C LEU A 183 2.52 8.62 -1.33
N ASP A 184 1.33 8.21 -1.77
CA ASP A 184 0.76 8.61 -3.07
C ASP A 184 0.64 10.15 -3.15
N ARG A 185 0.18 10.80 -2.07
CA ARG A 185 0.11 12.26 -1.93
C ARG A 185 1.49 12.94 -2.01
N LYS A 186 2.51 12.38 -1.35
CA LYS A 186 3.89 12.88 -1.46
C LYS A 186 4.44 12.75 -2.88
N LEU A 187 4.18 11.64 -3.55
CA LEU A 187 4.62 11.43 -4.94
C LEU A 187 3.92 12.40 -5.89
N ARG A 188 2.63 12.69 -5.69
CA ARG A 188 1.93 13.76 -6.41
C ARG A 188 2.61 15.12 -6.20
N VAL A 189 2.90 15.50 -4.95
CA VAL A 189 3.59 16.75 -4.63
C VAL A 189 4.94 16.84 -5.35
N ILE A 190 5.69 15.74 -5.43
CA ILE A 190 6.97 15.68 -6.18
C ILE A 190 6.72 15.88 -7.68
N ASN A 191 5.74 15.17 -8.26
CA ASN A 191 5.41 15.27 -9.69
C ASN A 191 5.06 16.70 -10.13
N GLU A 192 4.38 17.48 -9.27
CA GLU A 192 3.98 18.86 -9.59
C GLU A 192 5.13 19.89 -9.48
N ASN A 193 6.27 19.49 -8.90
CA ASN A 193 7.37 20.40 -8.54
C ASN A 193 8.74 20.02 -9.10
N VAL A 194 8.89 18.81 -9.68
CA VAL A 194 10.18 18.31 -10.18
C VAL A 194 10.00 17.67 -11.55
N GLU A 195 10.64 18.26 -12.57
CA GLU A 195 10.62 17.74 -13.94
C GLU A 195 11.85 16.88 -14.27
N ASP A 196 12.99 17.14 -13.63
CA ASP A 196 14.21 16.36 -13.86
C ASP A 196 14.10 14.97 -13.22
N SER A 197 14.36 13.93 -14.01
CA SER A 197 14.28 12.53 -13.57
C SER A 197 15.20 12.18 -12.40
N GLY A 198 16.40 12.78 -12.35
CA GLY A 198 17.39 12.50 -11.31
C GLY A 198 17.02 13.18 -9.98
N GLU A 199 16.53 14.42 -10.04
CA GLU A 199 15.97 15.12 -8.90
C GLU A 199 14.69 14.46 -8.40
N TRP A 200 13.84 14.00 -9.32
CA TRP A 200 12.61 13.28 -9.00
C TRP A 200 12.92 12.01 -8.22
N LEU A 201 13.89 11.21 -8.70
CA LEU A 201 14.30 9.98 -8.03
C LEU A 201 14.84 10.25 -6.62
N LYS A 202 15.64 11.31 -6.45
CA LYS A 202 16.13 11.72 -5.12
C LYS A 202 14.99 12.13 -4.20
N ALA A 203 14.02 12.91 -4.70
CA ALA A 203 12.86 13.35 -3.94
C ALA A 203 11.95 12.18 -3.56
N ALA A 204 11.72 11.24 -4.48
CA ALA A 204 10.96 10.02 -4.22
C ALA A 204 11.63 9.19 -3.14
N GLN A 205 12.95 8.96 -3.21
CA GLN A 205 13.69 8.29 -2.14
C GLN A 205 13.54 8.97 -0.78
N ILE A 206 13.47 10.31 -0.75
CA ILE A 206 13.19 11.05 0.49
C ILE A 206 11.76 10.78 0.98
N ALA A 207 10.75 10.77 0.09
CA ALA A 207 9.38 10.43 0.46
C ALA A 207 9.28 9.04 1.09
N TYR A 208 9.89 8.02 0.47
CA TYR A 208 9.93 6.65 1.00
C TYR A 208 10.64 6.57 2.36
N LYS A 209 11.67 7.39 2.60
CA LYS A 209 12.38 7.48 3.89
C LYS A 209 11.61 8.27 4.97
N ASN A 210 10.47 8.87 4.65
CA ASN A 210 9.65 9.63 5.60
C ASN A 210 8.22 9.07 5.71
N ILE A 211 8.04 7.81 5.33
CA ILE A 211 6.79 7.09 5.38
C ILE A 211 7.08 5.73 6.00
N TYR A 212 6.34 5.40 7.05
CA TYR A 212 6.52 4.18 7.81
C TYR A 212 5.17 3.52 8.07
N ALA A 213 5.18 2.19 8.07
CA ALA A 213 4.07 1.36 8.48
C ALA A 213 4.65 0.26 9.38
N PHE A 214 4.05 0.07 10.55
CA PHE A 214 4.51 -0.89 11.54
C PHE A 214 3.37 -1.81 11.96
N GLU A 215 3.65 -3.12 11.93
CA GLU A 215 2.81 -4.20 12.44
C GLU A 215 3.49 -4.86 13.64
#